data_AF-A0A9D9CBC1-F1
#
_entry.id   AF-A0A9D9CBC1-F1
#
_cell.length_a   1.000
_cell.length_b   1.000
_cell.length_c   1.000
_cell.angle_alpha   90.00
_cell.angle_beta   90.00
_cell.angle_gamma   90.00
#
_symmetry.space_group_name_H-M   'P 1'
#
loop_
_entity.id
_entity.type
_entity.pdbx_description
1 polymer ?
#
loop_
_entity_poly.entity_id
_entity_poly.type
_entity_poly.pdbx_seq_one_letter_code
_entity_poly.pdbx_strand_id
1 'polypeptide(L)'
;MKHKKTKIARLTKGDLKQRIMDYFRRNARNSYNYKQVAAALGITRAATKTMLDELLRSLHQQHFLKMEREGRYMLAQQLRKERKCLG
;
A
#
# COMPACT_ATOMS: atom_id res chain seq x y z
N MET A 1 5.79 7.75 -30.41
CA MET A 1 6.12 7.17 -29.09
C MET A 1 5.65 5.72 -29.08
N LYS A 2 6.54 4.76 -28.79
CA LYS A 2 6.25 3.32 -28.97
C LYS A 2 5.34 2.82 -27.85
N HIS A 3 4.11 2.43 -28.15
CA HIS A 3 3.26 1.68 -27.23
C HIS A 3 3.90 0.31 -27.00
N LYS A 4 4.62 0.17 -25.89
CA LYS A 4 5.26 -1.09 -25.48
C LYS A 4 4.14 -2.04 -25.07
N LYS A 5 3.78 -2.99 -25.95
CA LYS A 5 2.97 -4.18 -25.62
C LYS A 5 3.68 -4.90 -24.47
N THR A 6 3.28 -4.59 -23.23
CA THR A 6 3.77 -5.29 -22.05
C THR A 6 3.14 -6.67 -22.06
N LYS A 7 3.93 -7.68 -22.43
CA LYS A 7 3.80 -9.04 -21.89
C LYS A 7 3.34 -8.89 -20.44
N ILE A 8 2.27 -9.57 -20.03
CA ILE A 8 1.81 -9.58 -18.63
C ILE A 8 2.96 -10.16 -17.81
N ALA A 9 3.90 -9.30 -17.41
CA ALA A 9 5.01 -9.66 -16.57
C ALA A 9 4.36 -10.15 -15.29
N ARG A 10 4.64 -11.39 -14.91
CA ARG A 10 4.19 -11.99 -13.66
C ARG A 10 4.47 -10.96 -12.56
N LEU A 11 3.41 -10.37 -11.98
CA LEU A 11 3.54 -9.33 -10.98
C LEU A 11 4.44 -9.86 -9.85
N THR A 12 5.65 -9.31 -9.73
CA THR A 12 6.58 -9.77 -8.70
C THR A 12 6.18 -9.20 -7.34
N LYS A 13 6.66 -9.80 -6.25
CA LYS A 13 6.49 -9.25 -4.90
C LYS A 13 7.04 -7.82 -4.80
N GLY A 14 8.14 -7.53 -5.51
CA GLY A 14 8.73 -6.19 -5.58
C GLY A 14 7.82 -5.17 -6.28
N ASP A 15 7.25 -5.54 -7.42
CA ASP A 15 6.29 -4.67 -8.15
C ASP A 15 5.04 -4.40 -7.31
N LEU A 16 4.52 -5.43 -6.64
CA LEU A 16 3.38 -5.28 -5.76
C LEU A 16 3.70 -4.35 -4.58
N LYS A 17 4.87 -4.51 -3.95
CA LYS A 17 5.32 -3.62 -2.87
C LYS A 17 5.37 -2.16 -3.33
N GLN A 18 5.96 -1.87 -4.49
CA GLN A 18 6.02 -0.51 -5.03
C GLN A 18 4.62 0.06 -5.27
N ARG A 19 3.71 -0.71 -5.88
CA ARG A 19 2.31 -0.29 -6.10
C ARG A 19 1.59 0.04 -4.81
N ILE A 20 1.79 -0.74 -3.74
CA ILE A 20 1.22 -0.47 -2.41
C ILE A 20 1.79 0.84 -1.86
N MET A 21 3.11 1.02 -1.90
CA MET A 21 3.77 2.23 -1.40
C MET A 21 3.25 3.48 -2.13
N ASP A 22 3.12 3.42 -3.45
CA ASP A 22 2.60 4.52 -4.27
C ASP A 22 1.12 4.79 -4.04
N TYR A 23 0.33 3.74 -3.73
CA TYR A 23 -1.05 3.91 -3.32
C TYR A 23 -1.16 4.72 -2.02
N PHE A 24 -0.39 4.37 -0.98
CA PHE A 24 -0.42 5.08 0.30
C PHE A 24 0.19 6.48 0.24
N ARG A 25 1.20 6.71 -0.62
CA ARG A 25 1.73 8.06 -0.87
C ARG A 25 0.69 8.98 -1.48
N ARG A 26 -0.07 8.50 -2.47
CA ARG A 26 -1.15 9.26 -3.12
C ARG A 26 -2.37 9.47 -2.22
N ASN A 27 -2.59 8.55 -1.28
CA ASN A 27 -3.75 8.55 -0.39
C ASN A 27 -3.36 8.73 1.09
N ALA A 28 -2.38 9.60 1.36
CA ALA A 28 -1.71 9.69 2.67
C ALA A 28 -2.63 10.05 3.86
N ARG A 29 -3.79 10.68 3.60
CA ARG A 29 -4.72 11.18 4.62
C ARG A 29 -5.67 10.12 5.20
N ASN A 30 -5.84 9.00 4.50
CA ASN A 30 -6.87 8.02 4.84
C ASN A 30 -6.23 6.69 5.24
N SER A 31 -6.91 5.96 6.12
CA SER A 31 -6.59 4.57 6.41
C SER A 31 -7.34 3.62 5.48
N TYR A 32 -6.73 2.48 5.16
CA TYR A 32 -7.30 1.47 4.27
C TYR A 32 -7.06 0.07 4.80
N ASN A 33 -8.05 -0.82 4.65
CA ASN A 33 -7.86 -2.24 4.88
C ASN A 33 -7.35 -2.95 3.62
N TYR A 34 -6.89 -4.20 3.76
CA TYR A 34 -6.35 -4.96 2.63
C TYR A 34 -7.36 -5.12 1.47
N LYS A 35 -8.67 -5.21 1.75
CA LYS A 35 -9.71 -5.35 0.72
C LYS A 35 -9.81 -4.08 -0.15
N GLN A 36 -9.77 -2.91 0.49
CA GLN A 36 -9.81 -1.61 -0.17
C GLN A 36 -8.55 -1.40 -1.04
N VAL A 37 -7.37 -1.74 -0.51
CA VAL A 37 -6.12 -1.65 -1.28
C VAL A 37 -6.13 -2.65 -2.45
N ALA A 38 -6.60 -3.87 -2.24
CA ALA A 38 -6.72 -4.87 -3.31
C ALA A 38 -7.63 -4.40 -4.44
N ALA A 39 -8.81 -3.85 -4.10
CA ALA A 39 -9.74 -3.32 -5.08
C ALA A 39 -9.13 -2.14 -5.86
N ALA A 40 -8.49 -1.19 -5.17
CA ALA A 40 -7.85 -0.04 -5.80
C ALA A 40 -6.68 -0.41 -6.73
N LEU A 41 -5.99 -1.52 -6.44
CA LEU A 41 -4.88 -2.03 -7.26
C LEU A 41 -5.32 -3.04 -8.33
N GLY A 42 -6.62 -3.34 -8.45
CA GLY A 42 -7.15 -4.33 -9.39
C GLY A 42 -6.76 -5.78 -9.07
N ILE A 43 -6.48 -6.09 -7.80
CA ILE A 43 -6.01 -7.40 -7.36
C ILE A 43 -7.22 -8.28 -7.02
N THR A 44 -7.50 -9.26 -7.89
CA THR A 44 -8.63 -10.19 -7.72
C THR A 44 -8.21 -11.55 -7.16
N ARG A 45 -7.02 -12.03 -7.54
CA ARG A 45 -6.51 -13.37 -7.19
C ARG A 45 -6.21 -13.51 -5.69
N ALA A 46 -6.68 -14.61 -5.08
CA ALA A 46 -6.52 -14.88 -3.66
C ALA A 46 -5.04 -14.91 -3.21
N ALA A 47 -4.17 -15.62 -3.94
CA ALA A 47 -2.74 -15.66 -3.63
C ALA A 47 -2.07 -14.27 -3.60
N THR A 48 -2.47 -13.36 -4.51
CA THR A 48 -1.96 -12.00 -4.54
C THR A 48 -2.54 -11.14 -3.41
N LYS A 49 -3.77 -11.42 -2.95
CA LYS A 49 -4.36 -10.79 -1.76
C LYS A 49 -3.65 -11.23 -0.47
N THR A 50 -3.25 -12.49 -0.36
CA THR A 50 -2.42 -12.97 0.76
C THR A 50 -1.07 -12.25 0.76
N MET A 51 -0.41 -12.17 -0.41
CA MET A 51 0.85 -11.44 -0.54
C MET A 51 0.71 -9.94 -0.24
N LEU A 52 -0.41 -9.33 -0.60
CA LEU A 52 -0.74 -7.95 -0.24
C LEU A 52 -0.80 -7.78 1.29
N ASP A 53 -1.51 -8.67 2.00
CA ASP A 53 -1.61 -8.60 3.47
C ASP A 53 -0.24 -8.72 4.15
N GLU A 54 0.59 -9.67 3.71
CA GLU A 54 1.96 -9.82 4.19
C GLU A 54 2.80 -8.55 3.96
N LEU A 55 2.66 -7.93 2.79
CA LEU A 55 3.39 -6.70 2.45
C LEU A 55 2.91 -5.51 3.29
N LEU A 56 1.62 -5.40 3.60
CA LEU A 56 1.10 -4.37 4.49
C LEU A 56 1.67 -4.53 5.91
N ARG A 57 1.70 -5.75 6.44
CA ARG A 57 2.33 -6.06 7.74
C ARG A 57 3.82 -5.72 7.74
N SER A 58 4.55 -6.11 6.69
CA SER A 58 5.98 -5.81 6.55
C SER A 58 6.25 -4.31 6.46
N LEU A 59 5.47 -3.55 5.69
CA LEU A 59 5.59 -2.10 5.59
C LEU A 59 5.25 -1.39 6.91
N HIS A 60 4.36 -1.98 7.71
CA HIS A 60 4.08 -1.50 9.06
C HIS A 60 5.26 -1.73 10.01
N GLN A 61 5.84 -2.94 10.00
CA GLN A 61 7.06 -3.25 10.76
C GLN A 61 8.24 -2.35 10.37
N GLN A 62 8.33 -1.96 9.09
CA GLN A 62 9.33 -1.03 8.56
C GLN A 62 9.01 0.45 8.86
N HIS A 63 7.96 0.75 9.63
CA HIS A 63 7.49 2.10 9.94
C HIS A 63 7.16 2.97 8.71
N PHE A 64 6.95 2.36 7.53
CA PHE A 64 6.44 3.07 6.35
C PHE A 64 4.93 3.31 6.49
N LEU A 65 4.20 2.29 6.99
CA LEU A 65 2.80 2.39 7.37
C LEU A 65 2.64 2.41 8.89
N LYS A 66 1.63 3.12 9.37
CA LYS A 66 1.10 2.97 10.73
C LYS A 66 -0.19 2.17 10.66
N MET A 67 -0.37 1.28 11.61
CA MET A 67 -1.67 0.67 11.86
C MET A 67 -2.53 1.63 12.70
N GLU A 68 -3.64 2.11 12.14
CA GLU A 68 -4.60 2.96 12.87
C GLU A 68 -5.44 2.12 13.82
N ARG A 69 -5.95 1.00 13.30
CA ARG A 69 -6.63 -0.07 14.04
C ARG A 69 -6.30 -1.39 13.35
N GLU A 70 -6.61 -2.51 14.00
CA GLU A 70 -6.28 -3.83 13.48
C GLU A 70 -6.70 -4.00 12.01
N GLY A 71 -5.73 -4.36 11.16
CA GLY A 71 -5.94 -4.55 9.72
C GLY A 71 -6.21 -3.29 8.90
N ARG A 72 -6.03 -2.08 9.47
CA ARG A 72 -6.12 -0.80 8.75
C ARG A 72 -4.84 0.01 8.85
N TYR A 73 -4.32 0.36 7.69
CA TYR A 73 -3.02 1.00 7.55
C TYR A 73 -3.17 2.40 6.96
N MET A 74 -2.28 3.31 7.32
CA MET A 74 -2.14 4.65 6.75
C MET A 74 -0.66 5.02 6.65
N LEU A 75 -0.31 6.08 5.90
CA LEU A 75 1.07 6.50 5.74
C LEU A 75 1.64 7.06 7.06
N ALA A 76 2.75 6.49 7.54
CA ALA A 76 3.30 6.85 8.85
C ALA A 76 3.81 8.31 8.92
N GLN A 77 4.33 8.84 7.83
CA GLN A 77 4.90 10.20 7.77
C GLN A 77 3.84 11.30 7.94
N GLN A 78 2.58 11.04 7.60
CA GLN A 78 1.53 12.05 7.65
C GLN A 78 1.20 12.47 9.08
N LEU A 79 1.14 11.52 10.02
CA LEU A 79 0.88 11.81 11.44
C LEU A 79 1.98 12.64 12.11
N ARG A 80 3.23 12.55 11.65
CA ARG A 80 4.33 13.35 12.23
C ARG A 80 4.18 14.84 11.92
N LYS A 81 3.56 15.18 10.78
CA LYS A 81 3.30 16.59 10.40
C LYS A 81 2.12 17.15 11.18
N GLU A 82 1.03 16.40 11.33
CA GLU A 82 -0.16 16.85 12.07
C GLU A 82 0.14 17.08 13.57
N ARG A 83 1.02 16.28 14.18
CA ARG A 83 1.44 16.50 15.57
C ARG A 83 2.39 17.70 15.78
N LYS A 84 3.00 18.23 14.72
CA LYS A 84 3.90 19.40 14.79
C LYS A 84 3.19 20.75 14.65
N CYS A 85 1.91 20.76 14.23
CA CYS A 85 1.13 21.99 14.06
C CYS A 85 0.20 22.30 15.26
N LEU A 86 0.32 21.56 16.36
CA LEU A 86 -0.44 21.73 17.60
C LEU A 86 0.45 22.22 18.77
N GLY A 87 1.63 22.78 18.45
CA GLY A 87 2.55 23.40 19.41
C GLY A 87 2.68 24.88 19.13
#